data_AF-A0A9X9MKF0-F1
#
_entry.id   AF-A0A9X9MKF0-F1
#
_cell.length_a   1.000
_cell.length_b   1.000
_cell.length_c   1.000
_cell.angle_alpha   90.00
_cell.angle_beta   90.00
_cell.angle_gamma   90.00
#
_symmetry.space_group_name_H-M   'P 1'
#
loop_
_entity.id
_entity.type
_entity.pdbx_description
1 polymer ?
#
loop_
_entity_poly.entity_id
_entity_poly.type
_entity_poly.pdbx_seq_one_letter_code
_entity_poly.pdbx_strand_id
1 'polypeptide(L)' 'MKDCIQRYHPNLGGGKQLIQDILRKIVKETLDSVSSEDLVRFIQSMPARSQAVIGADGRPTRY' A
#
# COMPACT_ATOMS: atom_id res chain seq x y z
N MET A 1 -15.47 -3.07 -35.39
CA MET A 1 -15.44 -3.16 -33.92
C MET A 1 -13.99 -3.26 -33.44
N LYS A 2 -13.15 -2.31 -33.88
CA LYS A 2 -11.72 -2.29 -33.60
C LYS A 2 -11.31 -0.86 -33.22
N ASP A 3 -12.17 -0.17 -32.47
CA ASP A 3 -12.08 1.30 -32.37
C ASP A 3 -12.30 1.82 -30.93
N CYS A 4 -12.44 0.94 -29.93
CA CYS A 4 -12.66 1.34 -28.54
C CYS A 4 -11.50 0.92 -27.66
N ILE A 5 -10.36 1.59 -27.78
CA ILE A 5 -9.39 1.98 -26.74
C ILE A 5 -8.23 2.58 -27.55
N GLN A 6 -8.52 3.72 -28.16
CA GLN A 6 -7.48 4.64 -28.58
C GLN A 6 -6.75 5.01 -27.30
N ARG A 7 -5.49 4.56 -27.19
CA ARG A 7 -4.56 4.84 -26.11
C ARG A 7 -4.37 6.34 -25.99
N TYR A 8 -5.27 7.01 -25.28
CA TYR A 8 -5.24 8.45 -25.10
C TYR A 8 -4.26 8.84 -23.99
N HIS A 9 -2.98 8.59 -24.23
CA HIS A 9 -1.90 9.44 -23.69
C HIS A 9 -0.75 9.49 -24.70
N PRO A 10 -0.95 10.11 -25.88
CA PRO A 10 0.17 10.52 -26.71
C PRO A 10 0.79 11.76 -26.04
N ASN A 11 2.03 11.64 -25.57
CA ASN A 11 2.91 12.71 -25.04
C ASN A 11 2.83 13.08 -23.55
N LEU A 12 3.26 12.18 -22.66
CA LEU A 12 3.63 12.49 -21.26
C LEU A 12 5.02 11.96 -20.84
N GLY A 13 5.84 11.59 -21.83
CA GLY A 13 6.96 10.64 -21.75
C GLY A 13 8.26 11.08 -21.07
N GLY A 14 8.21 11.86 -20.00
CA GLY A 14 9.42 12.14 -19.19
C GLY A 14 9.10 12.42 -17.73
N GLY A 15 8.30 13.45 -17.46
CA GLY A 15 8.01 13.89 -16.08
C GLY A 15 7.13 12.91 -15.28
N LYS A 16 6.13 12.28 -15.90
CA LYS A 16 5.25 11.33 -15.18
C LYS A 16 5.96 10.03 -14.85
N GLN A 17 6.81 9.54 -15.74
CA GLN A 17 7.61 8.35 -15.49
C GLN A 17 8.65 8.62 -14.40
N LEU A 18 9.32 9.78 -14.45
CA LEU A 18 10.24 10.22 -13.41
C LEU A 18 9.56 10.28 -12.02
N ILE A 19 8.37 10.87 -11.92
CA ILE A 19 7.63 10.93 -10.65
C ILE A 19 7.25 9.53 -10.16
N GLN A 20 6.81 8.64 -11.04
CA GLN A 20 6.48 7.26 -10.68
C GLN A 20 7.72 6.47 -10.22
N ASP A 21 8.86 6.66 -10.87
CA ASP A 21 10.12 6.02 -10.52
C ASP A 21 10.65 6.54 -9.17
N ILE A 22 10.51 7.85 -8.91
CA ILE A 22 10.82 8.45 -7.60
C ILE A 22 9.92 7.87 -6.51
N LEU A 23 8.61 7.81 -6.74
CA LEU A 23 7.67 7.24 -5.76
C LEU A 23 7.98 5.77 -5.49
N ARG A 24 8.28 4.98 -6.53
CA ARG A 24 8.67 3.58 -6.37
C ARG A 24 9.94 3.44 -5.53
N LYS A 25 10.93 4.30 -5.77
CA LYS A 25 12.17 4.31 -4.99
C LYS A 25 11.90 4.64 -3.52
N ILE A 26 11.13 5.69 -3.24
CA ILE A 26 10.77 6.08 -1.86
C ILE A 26 10.03 4.95 -1.14
N VAL A 27 9.02 4.35 -1.78
CA VAL A 27 8.27 3.23 -1.20
C VAL A 27 9.19 2.05 -0.89
N LYS A 28 10.10 1.71 -1.82
CA LYS A 28 11.06 0.64 -1.62
C LYS A 28 12.00 0.92 -0.45
N GLU A 29 12.65 2.08 -0.43
CA GLU A 29 13.57 2.47 0.64
C GLU A 29 12.87 2.52 2.00
N THR A 30 11.62 3.01 2.03
CA THR A 30 10.80 3.03 3.24
C THR A 30 10.50 1.62 3.72
N LEU A 31 10.08 0.72 2.82
CA LEU A 31 9.77 -0.65 3.18
C LEU A 31 11.03 -1.43 3.62
N ASP A 32 12.16 -1.22 2.93
CA ASP A 32 13.45 -1.82 3.28
C ASP A 32 13.97 -1.33 4.64
N SER A 33 13.54 -0.13 5.08
CA SER A 33 13.87 0.40 6.41
C SER A 33 13.05 -0.19 7.56
N VAL A 34 11.93 -0.86 7.27
CA VAL A 34 11.11 -1.49 8.29
C VAL A 34 11.81 -2.75 8.80
N SER A 35 12.03 -2.85 10.11
CA SER A 35 12.68 -4.02 10.69
C SER A 35 11.81 -5.27 10.57
N SER A 36 12.45 -6.43 10.40
CA SER A 36 11.73 -7.71 10.37
C SER A 36 10.98 -7.96 11.69
N GLU A 37 11.56 -7.49 12.79
CA GLU A 37 11.02 -7.57 14.14
C GLU A 37 9.74 -6.74 14.28
N ASP A 38 9.66 -5.55 13.67
CA ASP A 38 8.44 -4.74 13.63
C ASP A 38 7.31 -5.45 12.88
N LEU A 39 7.62 -6.09 11.75
CA LEU A 39 6.64 -6.86 10.98
C LEU A 39 6.16 -8.08 11.77
N VAL A 40 7.06 -8.79 12.44
CA VAL A 40 6.72 -9.93 13.30
C VAL A 40 5.83 -9.47 14.45
N ARG A 41 6.18 -8.38 15.14
CA ARG A 41 5.36 -7.80 16.22
C ARG A 41 3.97 -7.39 15.70
N PHE A 42 3.88 -6.82 14.51
CA PHE A 42 2.61 -6.46 13.89
C PHE A 42 1.74 -7.69 13.66
N ILE A 43 2.28 -8.78 13.11
CA ILE A 43 1.55 -10.03 12.89
C ILE A 43 1.13 -10.65 14.23
N GLN A 44 2.03 -10.69 15.21
CA GLN A 44 1.74 -11.21 16.55
C GLN A 44 0.65 -10.40 17.28
N SER A 45 0.41 -9.14 16.89
CA SER A 45 -0.68 -8.32 17.44
C SER A 45 -2.06 -8.68 16.89
N MET A 46 -2.15 -9.42 15.78
CA MET A 46 -3.44 -9.74 15.11
C MET A 46 -4.48 -10.38 16.04
N PRO A 47 -4.15 -11.38 16.89
CA PRO A 47 -5.14 -11.96 17.80
C PRO A 47 -5.75 -10.93 18.75
N ALA A 48 -4.96 -9.98 19.25
CA ALA A 48 -5.46 -8.92 20.13
C ALA A 48 -6.38 -7.94 19.38
N ARG A 49 -6.06 -7.62 18.13
CA ARG A 49 -6.91 -6.79 17.26
C ARG A 49 -8.24 -7.49 16.96
N SER A 50 -8.20 -8.78 16.63
CA SER A 50 -9.41 -9.59 16.41
C SER A 50 -10.26 -9.66 17.67
N GLN A 51 -9.65 -9.89 18.84
CA GLN A 51 -10.36 -9.89 20.11
C GLN A 51 -11.02 -8.54 20.41
N ALA A 52 -10.35 -7.42 20.07
CA ALA A 52 -10.93 -6.09 20.21
C ALA A 52 -12.16 -5.90 19.30
N VAL A 53 -12.11 -6.39 18.06
CA VAL A 53 -13.25 -6.33 17.12
C VAL A 53 -14.41 -7.19 17.62
N ILE A 54 -14.14 -8.38 18.14
CA ILE A 54 -15.16 -9.24 18.77
C ILE A 54 -15.81 -8.52 19.96
N GLY A 55 -15.00 -7.95 20.85
CA GLY A 55 -15.50 -7.19 22.01
C GLY A 55 -16.25 -5.91 21.64
N ALA A 56 -16.11 -5.43 20.40
CA ALA A 56 -16.83 -4.28 19.86
C ALA A 56 -18.03 -4.68 18.99
N ASP A 57 -18.46 -5.95 19.01
CA ASP A 57 -19.53 -6.48 18.15
C ASP A 57 -19.31 -6.18 16.66
N GLY A 58 -18.06 -6.29 16.21
CA GLY A 58 -17.66 -6.01 14.82
C GLY A 58 -17.49 -4.53 14.48
N ARG A 59 -17.64 -3.61 15.44
CA ARG A 59 -17.44 -2.17 15.21
C ARG A 59 -15.95 -1.80 15.12
N PRO A 60 -15.62 -0.65 14.50
CA PRO A 60 -14.25 -0.14 14.46
C PRO A 60 -13.64 -0.05 15.87
N THR A 61 -12.37 -0.40 15.96
CA THR A 61 -11.58 -0.30 17.20
C THR A 61 -10.44 0.69 17.01
N ARG A 62 -9.74 1.04 18.10
CA ARG A 62 -8.55 1.91 18.05
C ARG A 62 -7.37 1.34 17.25
N TYR A 63 -7.43 0.06 16.88
CA TYR A 63 -6.37 -0.65 16.19
C TYR A 63 -6.45 -0.48 14.69
#